data_AF-A0A933HX43-F1
#
_entry.id   AF-A0A933HX43-F1
#
_cell.length_a   1.000
_cell.length_b   1.000
_cell.length_c   1.000
_cell.angle_alpha   90.00
_cell.angle_beta   90.00
_cell.angle_gamma   90.00
#
_symmetry.space_group_name_H-M   'P 1'
#
loop_
_entity.id
_entity.type
_entity.pdbx_description
1 polymer ?
#
loop_
_entity_poly.entity_id
_entity_poly.type
_entity_poly.pdbx_seq_one_letter_code
_entity_poly.pdbx_strand_id
1 'polypeptide(L)'
;MSFGRRALPHGLAFLAALSVVFYPRLLDGPVPWARTSGWALLVAGLAFLGISSLKDAGFWSPVRCRVAALGGVLWGLYLLLYAGHNAPWLLDLVFFIIAACILLGRHRPEFLISGVGILGVVGIRHAQNRYAVVLLDIAFLAAVLRSAPAVEAMLARSSEEARSRGAGEPQGGMRKLVRVGVPAALFVFLAVYAVRPTYLMVSPEKRRRMLESLAPRVPASEPAKLSPLASRLREHVVFLAGKVGERSAYQPDAGKKARDYVVGEFRKAGYAPRVLEYDAGRKTDFVRRQHYANVEAELGAGGSELGWLIGAHFDTAPGTPGADDNASAVAVLLETARLLKERAPSKGVRFVAFDTEEPPAFATRDMGSYRYAKRLQAEGVKVRGVIILEMLGYFNDKPRSQLHPPILELFYPNRGDFVGVASNLSSSGLMAGFLRSWRKESRFPIEGVVFPSIFSTLPISDQLNFWWEGYPALMLSDSAFFRNPHYHQTSDTPDTLDYERMASVTEALAEVLASDLR
;
A
#
# COMPACT_ATOMS: atom_id res chain seq x y z
N MET A 1 -49.68 45.53 3.48
CA MET A 1 -48.90 44.51 4.19
C MET A 1 -47.52 44.39 3.54
N SER A 2 -46.51 44.92 4.21
CA SER A 2 -45.11 44.93 3.77
C SER A 2 -44.49 43.56 4.03
N PHE A 3 -44.24 42.77 2.98
CA PHE A 3 -43.34 41.63 3.07
C PHE A 3 -41.91 42.20 3.14
N GLY A 4 -41.38 42.29 4.35
CA GLY A 4 -40.13 42.98 4.65
C GLY A 4 -38.91 42.36 3.94
N ARG A 5 -37.98 43.24 3.54
CA ARG A 5 -36.63 42.98 2.98
C ARG A 5 -35.72 42.04 3.83
N ARG A 6 -36.24 41.44 4.91
CA ARG A 6 -35.57 40.44 5.74
C ARG A 6 -35.91 38.99 5.35
N ALA A 7 -37.00 38.74 4.60
CA ALA A 7 -37.40 37.37 4.26
C ALA A 7 -36.57 36.74 3.12
N LEU A 8 -36.10 37.55 2.15
CA LEU A 8 -35.37 37.07 0.97
C LEU A 8 -34.02 36.40 1.29
N PRO A 9 -33.18 36.94 2.19
CA PRO A 9 -31.90 36.31 2.57
C PRO A 9 -32.08 35.02 3.37
N HIS A 10 -33.18 34.91 4.12
CA HIS A 10 -33.48 33.72 4.94
C HIS A 10 -34.00 32.59 4.06
N GLY A 11 -34.81 32.91 3.03
CA GLY A 11 -35.23 31.95 2.00
C GLY A 11 -34.07 31.42 1.17
N LEU A 12 -33.11 32.28 0.81
CA LEU A 12 -31.90 31.88 0.06
C LEU A 12 -30.93 31.03 0.92
N ALA A 13 -30.77 31.35 2.20
CA ALA A 13 -29.98 30.54 3.13
C ALA A 13 -30.64 29.18 3.41
N PHE A 14 -31.97 29.12 3.50
CA PHE A 14 -32.73 27.88 3.64
C PHE A 14 -32.64 27.02 2.38
N LEU A 15 -32.68 27.62 1.18
CA LEU A 15 -32.49 26.91 -0.10
C LEU A 15 -31.05 26.40 -0.29
N ALA A 16 -30.04 27.19 0.12
CA ALA A 16 -28.65 26.77 0.13
C ALA A 16 -28.38 25.63 1.14
N ALA A 17 -28.99 25.69 2.33
CA ALA A 17 -28.93 24.60 3.31
C ALA A 17 -29.69 23.36 2.82
N LEU A 18 -30.86 23.50 2.19
CA LEU A 18 -31.59 22.38 1.56
C LEU A 18 -30.74 21.71 0.48
N SER A 19 -30.00 22.48 -0.33
CA SER A 19 -29.14 21.92 -1.37
C SER A 19 -27.99 21.04 -0.84
N VAL A 20 -27.58 21.25 0.43
CA VAL A 20 -26.61 20.41 1.15
C VAL A 20 -27.29 19.19 1.80
N VAL A 21 -28.56 19.28 2.16
CA VAL A 21 -29.32 18.20 2.83
C VAL A 21 -29.86 17.15 1.84
N PHE A 22 -30.07 17.48 0.57
CA PHE A 22 -30.55 16.52 -0.46
C PHE A 22 -29.46 15.60 -1.06
N TYR A 23 -28.29 15.55 -0.42
CA TYR A 23 -27.07 14.82 -0.83
C TYR A 23 -27.25 13.33 -1.21
N PRO A 24 -28.15 12.51 -0.63
CA PRO A 24 -28.18 11.07 -0.94
C PRO A 24 -28.91 10.68 -2.24
N ARG A 25 -29.61 11.60 -2.92
CA ARG A 25 -30.32 11.30 -4.20
C ARG A 25 -29.62 11.85 -5.45
N LEU A 26 -28.48 12.52 -5.27
CA LEU A 26 -27.83 13.33 -6.29
C LEU A 26 -26.89 12.58 -7.24
N LEU A 27 -26.51 11.34 -6.89
CA LEU A 27 -25.53 10.57 -7.68
C LEU A 27 -26.15 9.60 -8.69
N ASP A 28 -27.49 9.49 -8.74
CA ASP A 28 -28.24 8.65 -9.69
C ASP A 28 -29.18 9.44 -10.63
N GLY A 29 -29.12 10.78 -10.62
CA GLY A 29 -30.01 11.64 -11.42
C GLY A 29 -29.56 11.82 -12.88
N PRO A 30 -30.49 12.00 -13.85
CA PRO A 30 -30.15 12.13 -15.26
C PRO A 30 -29.35 13.41 -15.58
N VAL A 31 -28.36 13.28 -16.49
CA VAL A 31 -27.40 14.31 -16.96
C VAL A 31 -27.99 15.72 -17.25
N PRO A 32 -29.22 15.88 -17.79
CA PRO A 32 -29.82 17.20 -18.05
C PRO A 32 -29.98 18.08 -16.80
N TRP A 33 -30.14 17.47 -15.62
CA TRP A 33 -30.32 18.20 -14.37
C TRP A 33 -29.02 18.85 -13.89
N ALA A 34 -27.90 18.14 -13.99
CA ALA A 34 -26.58 18.66 -13.60
C ALA A 34 -26.19 19.89 -14.43
N ARG A 35 -26.49 19.90 -15.73
CA ARG A 35 -26.23 21.06 -16.59
C ARG A 35 -27.06 22.28 -16.18
N THR A 36 -28.32 22.08 -15.82
CA THR A 36 -29.25 23.17 -15.43
C THR A 36 -28.88 23.77 -14.07
N SER A 37 -28.57 22.92 -13.09
CA SER A 37 -28.11 23.33 -11.76
C SER A 37 -26.72 23.96 -11.79
N GLY A 38 -25.83 23.50 -12.68
CA GLY A 38 -24.50 24.08 -12.86
C GLY A 38 -24.56 25.53 -13.33
N TRP A 39 -25.39 25.85 -14.33
CA TRP A 39 -25.59 27.23 -14.77
C TRP A 39 -26.22 28.11 -13.68
N ALA A 40 -27.21 27.59 -12.94
CA ALA A 40 -27.86 28.34 -11.86
C ALA A 40 -26.88 28.72 -10.74
N LEU A 41 -26.00 27.80 -10.34
CA LEU A 41 -24.98 28.06 -9.33
C LEU A 41 -23.90 29.03 -9.80
N LEU A 42 -23.54 28.99 -11.09
CA LEU A 42 -22.58 29.90 -11.68
C LEU A 42 -23.12 31.34 -11.70
N VAL A 43 -24.39 31.51 -12.08
CA VAL A 43 -25.09 32.80 -12.04
C VAL A 43 -25.22 33.31 -10.59
N ALA A 44 -25.56 32.44 -9.64
CA ALA A 44 -25.61 32.80 -8.23
C ALA A 44 -24.24 33.23 -7.69
N GLY A 45 -23.17 32.53 -8.06
CA GLY A 45 -21.80 32.88 -7.69
C GLY A 45 -21.39 34.26 -8.21
N LEU A 46 -21.70 34.57 -9.48
CA LEU A 46 -21.44 35.89 -10.06
C LEU A 46 -22.28 37.00 -9.39
N ALA A 47 -23.53 36.71 -9.01
CA ALA A 47 -24.36 37.65 -8.26
C ALA A 47 -23.77 37.97 -6.88
N PHE A 48 -23.28 36.96 -6.15
CA PHE A 48 -22.57 37.18 -4.87
C PHE A 48 -21.26 37.98 -5.05
N LEU A 49 -20.56 37.81 -6.18
CA LEU A 49 -19.36 38.57 -6.48
C LEU A 49 -19.70 40.06 -6.67
N GLY A 50 -20.77 40.36 -7.40
CA GLY A 50 -21.29 41.72 -7.57
C GLY A 50 -21.68 42.36 -6.23
N ILE A 51 -22.42 41.62 -5.39
CA ILE A 51 -22.82 42.08 -4.04
C ILE A 51 -21.60 42.32 -3.14
N SER A 52 -20.50 41.59 -3.31
CA SER A 52 -19.27 41.77 -2.53
C SER A 52 -18.54 43.11 -2.77
N SER A 53 -18.93 43.83 -3.83
CA SER A 53 -18.39 45.15 -4.17
C SER A 53 -19.19 46.31 -3.56
N LEU A 54 -20.37 46.03 -3.00
CA LEU A 54 -21.20 47.01 -2.31
C LEU A 54 -20.65 47.27 -0.90
N LYS A 55 -20.43 48.55 -0.57
CA LYS A 55 -19.80 48.97 0.70
C LYS A 55 -20.63 48.63 1.96
N ASP A 56 -21.95 48.46 1.83
CA ASP A 56 -22.86 48.18 2.95
C ASP A 56 -23.72 46.92 2.72
N ALA A 57 -23.09 45.75 2.74
CA ALA A 57 -23.76 44.46 2.55
C ALA A 57 -24.23 43.79 3.86
N GLY A 58 -24.63 44.54 4.89
CA GLY A 58 -25.29 43.99 6.10
C GLY A 58 -24.66 42.72 6.70
N PHE A 59 -25.47 41.69 6.98
CA PHE A 59 -25.05 40.39 7.60
C PHE A 59 -23.93 39.65 6.83
N TRP A 60 -23.78 39.94 5.53
CA TRP A 60 -22.77 39.34 4.68
C TRP A 60 -21.63 40.34 4.46
N SER A 61 -20.56 40.19 5.25
CA SER A 61 -19.36 40.98 5.00
C SER A 61 -18.85 40.75 3.57
N PRO A 62 -18.16 41.74 2.94
CA PRO A 62 -17.62 41.60 1.60
C PRO A 62 -16.79 40.33 1.40
N VAL A 63 -16.09 39.89 2.44
CA VAL A 63 -15.32 38.63 2.44
C VAL A 63 -16.24 37.40 2.34
N ARG A 64 -17.35 37.36 3.08
CA ARG A 64 -18.30 36.24 3.01
C ARG A 64 -19.00 36.16 1.65
N CYS A 65 -19.32 37.30 1.06
CA CYS A 65 -19.86 37.36 -0.30
C CYS A 65 -18.85 36.84 -1.34
N ARG A 66 -17.56 37.17 -1.21
CA ARG A 66 -16.52 36.63 -2.13
C ARG A 66 -16.32 35.12 -1.97
N VAL A 67 -16.41 34.60 -0.76
CA VAL A 67 -16.31 33.15 -0.51
C VAL A 67 -17.53 32.42 -1.08
N ALA A 68 -18.73 32.93 -0.86
CA ALA A 68 -19.96 32.39 -1.46
C ALA A 68 -19.94 32.47 -2.99
N ALA A 69 -19.41 33.57 -3.53
CA ALA A 69 -19.22 33.76 -4.96
C ALA A 69 -18.27 32.72 -5.56
N LEU A 70 -17.11 32.53 -4.93
CA LEU A 70 -16.10 31.55 -5.35
C LEU A 70 -16.67 30.13 -5.27
N GLY A 71 -17.38 29.80 -4.18
CA GLY A 71 -18.07 28.52 -4.03
C GLY A 71 -19.08 28.28 -5.15
N GLY A 72 -19.97 29.22 -5.43
CA GLY A 72 -20.99 29.10 -6.47
C GLY A 72 -20.41 28.95 -7.88
N VAL A 73 -19.37 29.73 -8.22
CA VAL A 73 -18.69 29.63 -9.52
C VAL A 73 -17.98 28.29 -9.69
N LEU A 74 -17.23 27.85 -8.68
CA LEU A 74 -16.49 26.58 -8.75
C LEU A 74 -17.44 25.37 -8.82
N TRP A 75 -18.54 25.39 -8.06
CA TRP A 75 -19.55 24.33 -8.09
C TRP A 75 -20.38 24.33 -9.37
N GLY A 76 -20.69 25.52 -9.91
CA GLY A 76 -21.38 25.65 -11.19
C GLY A 76 -20.55 25.09 -12.36
N LEU A 77 -19.26 25.44 -12.41
CA LEU A 77 -18.32 24.90 -13.38
C LEU A 77 -18.16 23.38 -13.22
N TYR A 78 -18.07 22.89 -11.99
CA TYR A 78 -18.02 21.45 -11.69
C TYR A 78 -19.21 20.69 -12.28
N LEU A 79 -20.45 21.12 -12.01
CA LEU A 79 -21.64 20.43 -12.51
C LEU A 79 -21.76 20.47 -14.03
N LEU A 80 -21.30 21.55 -14.67
CA LEU A 80 -21.25 21.66 -16.13
C LEU A 80 -20.20 20.74 -16.76
N LEU A 81 -19.05 20.56 -16.11
CA LEU A 81 -17.99 19.64 -16.53
C LEU A 81 -18.36 18.17 -16.27
N TYR A 82 -18.99 17.89 -15.12
CA TYR A 82 -19.54 16.58 -14.77
C TYR A 82 -20.63 16.14 -15.76
N ALA A 83 -21.54 17.05 -16.13
CA ALA A 83 -22.53 16.80 -17.17
C ALA A 83 -21.90 16.56 -18.56
N GLY A 84 -20.65 16.95 -18.76
CA GLY A 84 -19.85 16.67 -19.96
C GLY A 84 -18.92 15.45 -19.85
N HIS A 85 -19.06 14.62 -18.82
CA HIS A 85 -18.18 13.47 -18.51
C HIS A 85 -16.69 13.79 -18.33
N ASN A 86 -16.34 15.06 -18.14
CA ASN A 86 -14.97 15.49 -17.93
C ASN A 86 -14.75 15.83 -16.46
N ALA A 87 -13.83 15.10 -15.82
CA ALA A 87 -13.12 15.50 -14.59
C ALA A 87 -13.85 15.43 -13.22
N PRO A 88 -13.86 14.26 -12.54
CA PRO A 88 -14.16 14.17 -11.10
C PRO A 88 -13.05 14.74 -10.17
N TRP A 89 -11.85 15.06 -10.69
CA TRP A 89 -10.72 15.61 -9.91
C TRP A 89 -10.93 17.06 -9.43
N LEU A 90 -11.94 17.76 -9.96
CA LEU A 90 -12.26 19.12 -9.54
C LEU A 90 -12.90 19.16 -8.14
N LEU A 91 -13.49 18.04 -7.69
CA LEU A 91 -14.05 17.89 -6.35
C LEU A 91 -12.97 18.04 -5.27
N ASP A 92 -11.82 17.40 -5.47
CA ASP A 92 -10.69 17.43 -4.54
C ASP A 92 -10.07 18.83 -4.47
N LEU A 93 -10.05 19.57 -5.59
CA LEU A 93 -9.60 20.96 -5.63
C LEU A 93 -10.58 21.90 -4.92
N VAL A 94 -11.90 21.67 -5.07
CA VAL A 94 -12.94 22.43 -4.36
C VAL A 94 -12.90 22.15 -2.86
N PHE A 95 -12.75 20.89 -2.44
CA PHE A 95 -12.56 20.53 -1.03
C PHE A 95 -11.24 21.09 -0.47
N PHE A 96 -10.17 21.10 -1.26
CA PHE A 96 -8.90 21.74 -0.89
C PHE A 96 -9.04 23.24 -0.70
N ILE A 97 -9.76 23.94 -1.59
CA ILE A 97 -10.01 25.38 -1.46
C ILE A 97 -10.90 25.68 -0.26
N ILE A 98 -11.94 24.87 -0.01
CA ILE A 98 -12.81 25.01 1.16
C ILE A 98 -12.04 24.75 2.46
N ALA A 99 -11.23 23.68 2.52
CA ALA A 99 -10.37 23.37 3.66
C ALA A 99 -9.30 24.44 3.88
N ALA A 100 -8.71 24.98 2.81
CA ALA A 100 -7.78 26.10 2.87
C ALA A 100 -8.47 27.39 3.35
N CYS A 101 -9.71 27.66 2.95
CA CYS A 101 -10.50 28.79 3.45
C CYS A 101 -10.88 28.62 4.93
N ILE A 102 -11.21 27.40 5.37
CA ILE A 102 -11.44 27.07 6.78
C ILE A 102 -10.15 27.23 7.59
N LEU A 103 -9.02 26.74 7.06
CA LEU A 103 -7.69 26.98 7.64
C LEU A 103 -7.27 28.44 7.57
N LEU A 104 -7.75 29.27 6.66
CA LEU A 104 -7.38 30.70 6.66
C LEU A 104 -8.31 31.53 7.57
N GLY A 105 -9.43 30.95 8.02
CA GLY A 105 -10.44 31.56 8.90
C GLY A 105 -10.33 31.20 10.40
N ARG A 106 -9.18 30.71 10.88
CA ARG A 106 -8.94 30.04 12.20
C ARG A 106 -9.36 30.80 13.48
N HIS A 107 -9.82 32.04 13.38
CA HIS A 107 -10.09 32.91 14.54
C HIS A 107 -11.59 33.10 14.85
N ARG A 108 -12.48 32.26 14.32
CA ARG A 108 -13.94 32.41 14.45
C ARG A 108 -14.58 31.04 14.74
N PRO A 109 -15.17 30.81 15.95
CA PRO A 109 -15.68 29.49 16.37
C PRO A 109 -16.86 28.98 15.54
N GLU A 110 -17.52 29.84 14.76
CA GLU A 110 -18.68 29.48 13.93
C GLU A 110 -18.30 28.65 12.69
N PHE A 111 -17.02 28.67 12.28
CA PHE A 111 -16.50 27.82 11.19
C PHE A 111 -16.26 26.37 11.63
N LEU A 112 -16.03 26.12 12.92
CA LEU A 112 -15.81 24.77 13.46
C LEU A 112 -17.10 23.94 13.47
N ILE A 113 -18.22 24.56 13.85
CA ILE A 113 -19.53 23.91 13.99
C ILE A 113 -20.10 23.51 12.62
N SER A 114 -19.87 24.34 11.60
CA SER A 114 -20.30 24.05 10.22
C SER A 114 -19.49 22.91 9.59
N GLY A 115 -18.21 22.79 9.93
CA GLY A 115 -17.36 21.67 9.48
C GLY A 115 -17.71 20.33 10.14
N VAL A 116 -18.05 20.34 11.44
CA VAL A 116 -18.47 19.14 12.19
C VAL A 116 -19.85 18.65 11.75
N GLY A 117 -20.77 19.57 11.43
CA GLY A 117 -22.11 19.21 10.92
C GLY A 117 -22.11 18.54 9.54
N ILE A 118 -21.17 18.91 8.66
CA ILE A 118 -21.02 18.31 7.32
C ILE A 118 -20.45 16.89 7.41
N LEU A 119 -19.54 16.63 8.37
CA LEU A 119 -18.91 15.32 8.55
C LEU A 119 -19.79 14.33 9.34
N GLY A 120 -20.63 14.82 10.26
CA GLY A 120 -21.56 14.00 11.04
C GLY A 120 -22.68 13.34 10.21
N VAL A 121 -23.02 13.89 9.04
CA VAL A 121 -24.11 13.38 8.18
C VAL A 121 -23.64 12.27 7.22
N VAL A 122 -22.33 12.13 6.99
CA VAL A 122 -21.74 11.06 6.16
C VAL A 122 -21.78 9.69 6.86
N GLY A 123 -22.12 9.66 8.15
CA GLY A 123 -22.09 8.45 8.98
C GLY A 123 -23.34 7.56 8.99
N ILE A 124 -24.42 7.83 8.25
CA ILE A 124 -25.68 7.07 8.41
C ILE A 124 -26.18 6.40 7.11
N ARG A 125 -25.97 5.05 7.08
CA ARG A 125 -26.50 3.98 6.20
C ARG A 125 -25.97 3.96 4.75
N HIS A 126 -25.41 2.89 4.17
CA HIS A 126 -25.56 1.44 4.33
C HIS A 126 -24.20 0.70 4.24
N ALA A 127 -24.15 -0.52 4.78
CA ALA A 127 -22.98 -1.33 5.10
C ALA A 127 -22.14 -1.85 3.91
N GLN A 128 -20.81 -1.71 4.01
CA GLN A 128 -19.80 -2.78 4.11
C GLN A 128 -18.39 -2.15 4.05
N ASN A 129 -17.56 -2.37 5.09
CA ASN A 129 -16.12 -2.04 5.18
C ASN A 129 -15.67 -0.56 5.00
N ARG A 130 -16.28 0.39 5.72
CA ARG A 130 -15.81 1.80 5.74
C ARG A 130 -15.49 2.39 7.13
N TYR A 131 -15.53 1.59 8.19
CA TYR A 131 -15.32 2.09 9.56
C TYR A 131 -13.86 2.44 9.88
N ALA A 132 -12.88 1.77 9.28
CA ALA A 132 -11.46 2.00 9.59
C ALA A 132 -10.97 3.38 9.15
N VAL A 133 -11.41 3.87 7.98
CA VAL A 133 -11.02 5.17 7.43
C VAL A 133 -11.60 6.31 8.28
N VAL A 134 -12.89 6.22 8.62
CA VAL A 134 -13.57 7.23 9.44
C VAL A 134 -12.98 7.27 10.86
N LEU A 135 -12.63 6.12 11.45
CA LEU A 135 -11.98 6.05 12.76
C LEU A 135 -10.53 6.58 12.71
N LEU A 136 -9.79 6.35 11.62
CA LEU A 136 -8.47 6.95 11.39
C LEU A 136 -8.56 8.47 11.26
N ASP A 137 -9.54 8.97 10.52
CA ASP A 137 -9.77 10.40 10.33
C ASP A 137 -10.14 11.09 11.65
N ILE A 138 -10.97 10.43 12.49
CA ILE A 138 -11.33 10.92 13.83
C ILE A 138 -10.12 10.86 14.78
N ALA A 139 -9.32 9.77 14.76
CA ALA A 139 -8.13 9.63 15.59
C ALA A 139 -7.02 10.63 15.20
N PHE A 140 -6.86 10.88 13.90
CA PHE A 140 -5.95 11.88 13.34
C PHE A 140 -6.39 13.29 13.72
N LEU A 141 -7.69 13.60 13.60
CA LEU A 141 -8.25 14.88 14.04
C LEU A 141 -8.11 15.06 15.56
N ALA A 142 -8.32 14.02 16.36
CA ALA A 142 -8.09 14.05 17.80
C ALA A 142 -6.62 14.27 18.16
N ALA A 143 -5.68 13.67 17.42
CA ALA A 143 -4.24 13.88 17.61
C ALA A 143 -3.81 15.31 17.24
N VAL A 144 -4.36 15.87 16.16
CA VAL A 144 -4.15 17.27 15.74
C VAL A 144 -4.74 18.26 16.75
N LEU A 145 -5.93 17.97 17.29
CA LEU A 145 -6.57 18.80 18.32
C LEU A 145 -5.84 18.70 19.68
N ARG A 146 -5.30 17.53 20.04
CA ARG A 146 -4.59 17.30 21.31
C ARG A 146 -3.19 17.93 21.34
N SER A 147 -2.61 18.21 20.16
CA SER A 147 -1.30 18.87 20.02
C SER A 147 -1.40 20.40 19.84
N ALA A 148 -2.62 20.94 19.69
CA ALA A 148 -2.88 22.37 19.57
C ALA A 148 -2.35 23.23 20.76
N PRO A 149 -2.43 22.82 22.04
CA PRO A 149 -1.95 23.65 23.15
C PRO A 149 -0.41 23.81 23.17
N ALA A 150 0.33 22.80 22.72
CA ALA A 150 1.79 22.84 22.66
C ALA A 150 2.29 23.75 21.53
N VAL A 151 1.57 23.74 20.40
CA VAL A 151 1.82 24.63 19.26
C VAL A 151 1.43 26.08 19.61
N GLU A 152 0.33 26.28 20.34
CA GLU A 152 -0.08 27.59 20.87
C GLU A 152 0.94 28.15 21.87
N ALA A 153 1.46 27.32 22.80
CA ALA A 153 2.50 27.75 23.73
C ALA A 153 3.82 28.11 23.03
N MET A 154 4.18 27.38 21.97
CA MET A 154 5.38 27.66 21.17
C MET A 154 5.23 28.94 20.33
N LEU A 155 4.04 29.19 19.78
CA LEU A 155 3.73 30.41 19.02
C LEU A 155 3.56 31.64 19.93
N ALA A 156 3.04 31.47 21.15
CA ALA A 156 2.92 32.54 22.13
C ALA A 156 4.29 33.02 22.61
N ARG A 157 5.23 32.10 22.89
CA ARG A 157 6.63 32.44 23.23
C ARG A 157 7.34 33.15 22.07
N SER A 158 7.13 32.68 20.85
CA SER A 158 7.63 33.33 19.63
C SER A 158 7.04 34.73 19.41
N SER A 159 5.82 34.99 19.90
CA SER A 159 5.14 36.28 19.78
C SER A 159 5.59 37.26 20.86
N GLU A 160 5.85 36.80 22.09
CA GLU A 160 6.42 37.63 23.16
C GLU A 160 7.87 38.02 22.87
N GLU A 161 8.70 37.10 22.37
CA GLU A 161 10.06 37.38 21.92
C GLU A 161 10.11 38.34 20.72
N ALA A 162 9.08 38.33 19.86
CA ALA A 162 8.94 39.26 18.75
C ALA A 162 8.43 40.65 19.18
N ARG A 163 7.75 40.76 20.32
CA ARG A 163 7.28 42.05 20.88
C ARG A 163 8.34 42.74 21.73
N SER A 164 9.26 42.00 22.36
CA SER A 164 10.34 42.57 23.16
C SER A 164 11.51 43.12 22.33
N ARG A 165 11.60 42.75 21.04
CA ARG A 165 12.57 43.29 20.08
C ARG A 165 11.86 44.25 19.12
N GLY A 166 11.90 45.54 19.45
CA GLY A 166 11.25 46.59 18.66
C GLY A 166 11.65 46.59 17.17
N ALA A 167 10.62 46.49 16.32
CA ALA A 167 10.51 46.83 14.89
C ALA A 167 11.58 46.38 13.86
N GLY A 168 11.15 45.62 12.86
CA GLY A 168 11.79 45.45 11.55
C GLY A 168 11.04 44.44 10.67
N GLU A 169 10.80 44.79 9.40
CA GLU A 169 9.95 44.14 8.36
C GLU A 169 9.61 42.62 8.47
N PRO A 170 8.38 42.21 8.10
CA PRO A 170 7.96 40.81 8.15
C PRO A 170 8.45 39.99 6.94
N GLN A 171 9.77 39.80 6.79
CA GLN A 171 10.31 38.84 5.80
C GLN A 171 10.44 37.40 6.35
N GLY A 172 10.30 37.20 7.66
CA GLY A 172 10.49 35.88 8.31
C GLY A 172 9.23 35.00 8.36
N GLY A 173 8.04 35.60 8.50
CA GLY A 173 6.78 34.88 8.72
C GLY A 173 6.32 34.08 7.49
N MET A 174 6.38 34.68 6.30
CA MET A 174 6.02 34.02 5.05
C MET A 174 6.98 32.87 4.70
N ARG A 175 8.28 33.02 4.99
CA ARG A 175 9.28 31.95 4.82
C ARG A 175 9.07 30.77 5.77
N LYS A 176 8.64 31.01 7.02
CA LYS A 176 8.26 29.93 7.97
C LYS A 176 6.92 29.27 7.59
N LEU A 177 5.92 30.05 7.14
CA LEU A 177 4.62 29.53 6.71
C LEU A 177 4.73 28.69 5.42
N VAL A 178 5.61 29.07 4.49
CA VAL A 178 5.94 28.29 3.29
C VAL A 178 6.75 27.04 3.65
N ARG A 179 7.68 27.11 4.61
CA ARG A 179 8.47 25.95 5.09
C ARG A 179 7.64 24.88 5.81
N VAL A 180 6.47 25.21 6.36
CA VAL A 180 5.60 24.25 7.09
C VAL A 180 4.32 23.94 6.29
N GLY A 181 3.75 24.94 5.60
CA GLY A 181 2.52 24.81 4.84
C GLY A 181 2.68 24.07 3.51
N VAL A 182 3.82 24.21 2.82
CA VAL A 182 4.07 23.46 1.58
C VAL A 182 4.27 21.96 1.86
N PRO A 183 5.07 21.53 2.86
CA PRO A 183 5.15 20.12 3.22
C PRO A 183 3.83 19.54 3.72
N ALA A 184 3.04 20.30 4.48
CA ALA A 184 1.72 19.85 4.94
C ALA A 184 0.71 19.73 3.79
N ALA A 185 0.69 20.67 2.86
CA ALA A 185 -0.15 20.60 1.66
C ALA A 185 0.31 19.47 0.72
N LEU A 186 1.62 19.24 0.59
CA LEU A 186 2.20 18.13 -0.17
C LEU A 186 1.88 16.78 0.51
N PHE A 187 1.91 16.72 1.84
CA PHE A 187 1.53 15.54 2.62
C PHE A 187 0.04 15.21 2.47
N VAL A 188 -0.84 16.22 2.54
CA VAL A 188 -2.28 16.05 2.30
C VAL A 188 -2.54 15.67 0.84
N PHE A 189 -1.85 16.29 -0.12
CA PHE A 189 -1.94 15.92 -1.53
C PHE A 189 -1.50 14.46 -1.74
N LEU A 190 -0.39 14.03 -1.16
CA LEU A 190 0.10 12.64 -1.21
C LEU A 190 -0.84 11.67 -0.48
N ALA A 191 -1.44 12.06 0.64
CA ALA A 191 -2.39 11.24 1.41
C ALA A 191 -3.73 11.08 0.66
N VAL A 192 -4.26 12.14 0.06
CA VAL A 192 -5.47 12.11 -0.78
C VAL A 192 -5.21 11.38 -2.10
N TYR A 193 -4.03 11.54 -2.70
CA TYR A 193 -3.65 10.77 -3.90
C TYR A 193 -3.30 9.31 -3.62
N ALA A 194 -2.96 8.95 -2.38
CA ALA A 194 -2.88 7.56 -1.95
C ALA A 194 -4.26 6.86 -1.93
N VAL A 195 -5.37 7.61 -2.01
CA VAL A 195 -6.76 7.09 -2.03
C VAL A 195 -7.19 6.54 -3.40
N ARG A 196 -6.61 7.04 -4.50
CA ARG A 196 -6.93 6.60 -5.87
C ARG A 196 -6.35 5.23 -6.27
N PRO A 197 -5.13 4.86 -5.86
CA PRO A 197 -4.65 3.48 -5.91
C PRO A 197 -5.54 2.56 -5.07
N THR A 198 -6.00 3.03 -3.91
CA THR A 198 -7.00 2.31 -3.12
C THR A 198 -8.25 2.11 -3.95
N TYR A 199 -8.76 3.06 -4.72
CA TYR A 199 -9.94 2.85 -5.57
C TYR A 199 -9.82 1.71 -6.62
N LEU A 200 -8.63 1.45 -7.19
CA LEU A 200 -8.36 0.26 -8.03
C LEU A 200 -8.09 -1.01 -7.19
N MET A 201 -7.60 -0.85 -5.95
CA MET A 201 -7.46 -1.94 -4.99
C MET A 201 -8.77 -2.31 -4.25
N VAL A 202 -9.75 -1.40 -4.22
CA VAL A 202 -11.01 -1.43 -3.42
C VAL A 202 -12.13 -2.19 -4.13
N SER A 203 -12.02 -2.44 -5.44
CA SER A 203 -12.82 -3.47 -6.12
C SER A 203 -11.90 -4.56 -6.69
N PRO A 204 -11.57 -5.58 -5.87
CA PRO A 204 -10.79 -6.74 -6.31
C PRO A 204 -11.31 -7.36 -7.60
N GLU A 205 -12.63 -7.45 -7.80
CA GLU A 205 -13.18 -8.06 -9.03
C GLU A 205 -12.98 -7.20 -10.28
N LYS A 206 -12.99 -5.86 -10.16
CA LYS A 206 -12.76 -4.99 -11.33
C LYS A 206 -11.29 -5.04 -11.74
N ARG A 207 -10.37 -5.00 -10.76
CA ARG A 207 -8.94 -5.21 -10.97
C ARG A 207 -8.69 -6.56 -11.64
N ARG A 208 -9.27 -7.62 -11.08
CA ARG A 208 -9.12 -8.99 -11.59
C ARG A 208 -9.60 -9.09 -13.04
N ARG A 209 -10.81 -8.63 -13.36
CA ARG A 209 -11.34 -8.65 -14.74
C ARG A 209 -10.46 -7.90 -15.74
N MET A 210 -9.89 -6.77 -15.33
CA MET A 210 -8.92 -6.05 -16.17
C MET A 210 -7.67 -6.90 -16.42
N LEU A 211 -7.08 -7.47 -15.37
CA LEU A 211 -5.88 -8.31 -15.48
C LEU A 211 -6.15 -9.62 -16.25
N GLU A 212 -7.30 -10.27 -16.04
CA GLU A 212 -7.77 -11.44 -16.80
C GLU A 212 -7.86 -11.13 -18.31
N SER A 213 -8.37 -9.95 -18.69
CA SER A 213 -8.42 -9.53 -20.10
C SER A 213 -7.02 -9.36 -20.72
N LEU A 214 -6.03 -9.07 -19.87
CA LEU A 214 -4.63 -8.94 -20.25
C LEU A 214 -3.84 -10.23 -20.02
N ALA A 215 -4.43 -11.28 -19.44
CA ALA A 215 -3.75 -12.52 -19.13
C ALA A 215 -2.98 -13.00 -20.36
N PRO A 216 -1.68 -13.27 -20.22
CA PRO A 216 -0.87 -13.63 -21.36
C PRO A 216 -1.44 -14.95 -21.92
N ARG A 217 -1.48 -15.09 -23.25
CA ARG A 217 -1.81 -16.38 -23.87
C ARG A 217 -0.57 -17.26 -23.78
N VAL A 218 -0.16 -17.60 -22.55
CA VAL A 218 0.96 -18.51 -22.34
C VAL A 218 0.36 -19.90 -22.50
N PRO A 219 0.77 -20.72 -23.48
CA PRO A 219 0.77 -22.14 -23.18
C PRO A 219 1.76 -22.27 -22.03
N ALA A 220 1.29 -22.67 -20.83
CA ALA A 220 2.13 -23.09 -19.71
C ALA A 220 3.39 -23.71 -20.31
N SER A 221 4.54 -23.04 -20.16
CA SER A 221 5.77 -23.29 -20.91
C SER A 221 5.88 -24.77 -21.28
N GLU A 222 5.77 -25.11 -22.59
CA GLU A 222 5.61 -26.52 -23.01
C GLU A 222 6.66 -27.37 -22.27
N PRO A 223 6.25 -28.34 -21.42
CA PRO A 223 7.19 -29.01 -20.51
C PRO A 223 8.40 -29.63 -21.21
N ALA A 224 8.26 -29.99 -22.49
CA ALA A 224 9.32 -30.57 -23.32
C ALA A 224 10.41 -29.57 -23.79
N LYS A 225 10.23 -28.26 -23.56
CA LYS A 225 11.16 -27.20 -23.99
C LYS A 225 11.82 -26.45 -22.85
N LEU A 226 11.55 -26.86 -21.61
CA LEU A 226 12.08 -26.17 -20.44
C LEU A 226 13.58 -26.41 -20.26
N SER A 227 14.31 -25.36 -19.90
CA SER A 227 15.68 -25.46 -19.42
C SER A 227 15.77 -26.38 -18.20
N PRO A 228 16.94 -26.96 -17.89
CA PRO A 228 17.07 -27.86 -16.75
C PRO A 228 16.65 -27.22 -15.41
N LEU A 229 16.95 -25.93 -15.21
CA LEU A 229 16.53 -25.20 -14.00
C LEU A 229 15.03 -24.92 -14.00
N ALA A 230 14.47 -24.47 -15.12
CA ALA A 230 13.02 -24.26 -15.25
C ALA A 230 12.24 -25.57 -15.00
N SER A 231 12.76 -26.71 -15.46
CA SER A 231 12.18 -28.03 -15.20
C SER A 231 12.13 -28.38 -13.72
N ARG A 232 13.23 -28.17 -12.97
CA ARG A 232 13.26 -28.40 -11.51
C ARG A 232 12.33 -27.46 -10.75
N LEU A 233 12.31 -26.19 -11.11
CA LEU A 233 11.38 -25.21 -10.55
C LEU A 233 9.93 -25.64 -10.75
N ARG A 234 9.59 -26.14 -11.95
CA ARG A 234 8.26 -26.70 -12.25
C ARG A 234 7.95 -27.94 -11.43
N GLU A 235 8.91 -28.83 -11.21
CA GLU A 235 8.71 -30.01 -10.36
C GLU A 235 8.34 -29.63 -8.92
N HIS A 236 9.02 -28.63 -8.35
CA HIS A 236 8.70 -28.09 -7.02
C HIS A 236 7.28 -27.52 -6.96
N VAL A 237 6.92 -26.65 -7.91
CA VAL A 237 5.58 -26.02 -7.94
C VAL A 237 4.48 -27.06 -8.17
N VAL A 238 4.68 -28.00 -9.11
CA VAL A 238 3.70 -29.07 -9.37
C VAL A 238 3.54 -29.98 -8.16
N PHE A 239 4.60 -30.25 -7.41
CA PHE A 239 4.48 -31.01 -6.17
C PHE A 239 3.67 -30.25 -5.13
N LEU A 240 4.06 -29.00 -4.82
CA LEU A 240 3.44 -28.21 -3.76
C LEU A 240 2.01 -27.80 -4.11
N ALA A 241 1.79 -27.13 -5.23
CA ALA A 241 0.47 -26.61 -5.60
C ALA A 241 -0.40 -27.60 -6.38
N GLY A 242 0.21 -28.54 -7.10
CA GLY A 242 -0.53 -29.55 -7.86
C GLY A 242 -0.87 -30.80 -7.04
N LYS A 243 0.15 -31.47 -6.50
CA LYS A 243 -0.03 -32.76 -5.79
C LYS A 243 -0.49 -32.60 -4.34
N VAL A 244 0.06 -31.63 -3.61
CA VAL A 244 -0.38 -31.33 -2.23
C VAL A 244 -1.62 -30.45 -2.25
N GLY A 245 -1.66 -29.43 -3.11
CA GLY A 245 -2.81 -28.53 -3.24
C GLY A 245 -2.77 -27.43 -2.18
N GLU A 246 -3.92 -27.12 -1.58
CA GLU A 246 -4.04 -26.16 -0.49
C GLU A 246 -3.18 -26.57 0.72
N ARG A 247 -2.37 -25.63 1.23
CA ARG A 247 -1.47 -25.81 2.38
C ARG A 247 -1.77 -24.80 3.49
N SER A 248 -3.01 -24.33 3.57
CA SER A 248 -3.46 -23.36 4.57
C SER A 248 -3.45 -23.95 5.98
N ALA A 249 -3.52 -23.09 7.00
CA ALA A 249 -3.66 -23.52 8.40
C ALA A 249 -4.90 -24.39 8.67
N TYR A 250 -5.87 -24.42 7.75
CA TYR A 250 -7.05 -25.30 7.82
C TYR A 250 -6.77 -26.72 7.29
N GLN A 251 -5.62 -26.95 6.67
CA GLN A 251 -5.19 -28.22 6.06
C GLN A 251 -3.87 -28.75 6.69
N PRO A 252 -3.86 -29.15 7.98
CA PRO A 252 -2.65 -29.57 8.71
C PRO A 252 -1.83 -30.64 7.99
N ASP A 253 -2.50 -31.66 7.45
CA ASP A 253 -1.83 -32.78 6.80
C ASP A 253 -1.15 -32.35 5.50
N ALA A 254 -1.73 -31.39 4.78
CA ALA A 254 -1.15 -30.81 3.58
C ALA A 254 0.05 -29.92 3.91
N GLY A 255 -0.08 -29.06 4.93
CA GLY A 255 1.03 -28.26 5.47
C GLY A 255 2.20 -29.14 5.92
N LYS A 256 1.91 -30.24 6.62
CA LYS A 256 2.94 -31.23 7.00
C LYS A 256 3.62 -31.88 5.80
N LYS A 257 2.86 -32.29 4.77
CA LYS A 257 3.43 -32.85 3.53
C LYS A 257 4.35 -31.85 2.83
N ALA A 258 3.96 -30.58 2.78
CA ALA A 258 4.76 -29.51 2.20
C ALA A 258 6.06 -29.26 2.98
N ARG A 259 5.97 -29.18 4.31
CA ARG A 259 7.14 -29.09 5.20
C ARG A 259 8.10 -30.27 4.99
N ASP A 260 7.57 -31.50 5.00
CA ASP A 260 8.36 -32.71 4.84
C ASP A 260 9.03 -32.76 3.45
N TYR A 261 8.36 -32.22 2.42
CA TYR A 261 8.94 -32.02 1.10
C TYR A 261 10.11 -31.04 1.11
N VAL A 262 9.93 -29.85 1.69
CA VAL A 262 11.00 -28.83 1.82
C VAL A 262 12.22 -29.39 2.56
N VAL A 263 11.99 -30.13 3.66
CA VAL A 263 13.06 -30.85 4.38
C VAL A 263 13.77 -31.85 3.47
N GLY A 264 13.01 -32.62 2.68
CA GLY A 264 13.55 -33.57 1.72
C GLY A 264 14.42 -32.91 0.65
N GLU A 265 13.97 -31.80 0.07
CA GLU A 265 14.69 -31.08 -0.98
C GLU A 265 15.97 -30.41 -0.44
N PHE A 266 15.94 -29.82 0.75
CA PHE A 266 17.18 -29.35 1.40
C PHE A 266 18.19 -30.48 1.65
N ARG A 267 17.73 -31.65 2.12
CA ARG A 267 18.61 -32.82 2.30
C ARG A 267 19.21 -33.30 0.98
N LYS A 268 18.41 -33.37 -0.08
CA LYS A 268 18.88 -33.73 -1.43
C LYS A 268 19.92 -32.74 -1.95
N ALA A 269 19.78 -31.45 -1.63
CA ALA A 269 20.77 -30.42 -1.94
C ALA A 269 22.01 -30.43 -1.02
N GLY A 270 22.14 -31.41 -0.12
CA GLY A 270 23.31 -31.59 0.74
C GLY A 270 23.33 -30.69 1.99
N TYR A 271 22.17 -30.20 2.43
CA TYR A 271 22.02 -29.45 3.67
C TYR A 271 21.57 -30.36 4.82
N ALA A 272 21.82 -29.90 6.05
CA ALA A 272 21.26 -30.47 7.28
C ALA A 272 20.12 -29.56 7.78
N PRO A 273 18.89 -29.71 7.26
CA PRO A 273 17.78 -28.83 7.64
C PRO A 273 17.33 -29.09 9.08
N ARG A 274 16.93 -28.01 9.75
CA ARG A 274 16.34 -28.00 11.09
C ARG A 274 14.87 -27.64 10.98
N VAL A 275 14.02 -28.43 11.63
CA VAL A 275 12.59 -28.12 11.80
C VAL A 275 12.45 -27.34 13.10
N LEU A 276 11.96 -26.11 13.02
CA LEU A 276 11.84 -25.19 14.14
C LEU A 276 10.37 -25.08 14.52
N GLU A 277 9.96 -25.95 15.44
CA GLU A 277 8.57 -26.03 15.90
C GLU A 277 8.19 -24.83 16.78
N TYR A 278 6.95 -24.39 16.66
CA TYR A 278 6.36 -23.36 17.51
C TYR A 278 4.85 -23.54 17.65
N ASP A 279 4.32 -23.00 18.75
CA ASP A 279 2.90 -23.00 19.04
C ASP A 279 2.26 -21.65 18.67
N ALA A 280 1.02 -21.71 18.18
CA ALA A 280 0.20 -20.51 18.03
C ALA A 280 0.01 -19.83 19.39
N GLY A 281 0.30 -18.53 19.45
CA GLY A 281 0.12 -17.68 20.61
C GLY A 281 -1.34 -17.29 20.85
N ARG A 282 -2.15 -17.18 19.78
CA ARG A 282 -3.58 -16.91 19.94
C ARG A 282 -4.34 -18.15 20.37
N LYS A 283 -4.90 -18.02 21.56
CA LYS A 283 -5.98 -18.85 22.07
C LYS A 283 -7.33 -18.19 21.75
N THR A 284 -7.65 -17.80 20.49
CA THR A 284 -9.06 -17.45 20.08
C THR A 284 -9.66 -18.17 18.86
N ASP A 285 -8.87 -18.64 17.88
CA ASP A 285 -9.40 -19.08 16.57
C ASP A 285 -9.28 -20.60 16.27
N PHE A 286 -9.95 -21.15 15.26
CA PHE A 286 -9.98 -22.59 14.88
C PHE A 286 -8.60 -23.27 14.68
N VAL A 287 -7.55 -22.46 14.56
CA VAL A 287 -6.13 -22.73 14.28
C VAL A 287 -5.35 -23.31 15.49
N ARG A 288 -5.98 -23.30 16.66
CA ARG A 288 -5.43 -23.34 18.03
C ARG A 288 -4.74 -24.60 18.57
N ARG A 289 -4.68 -25.71 17.83
CA ARG A 289 -4.14 -26.98 18.39
C ARG A 289 -3.08 -27.64 17.52
N GLN A 290 -2.57 -26.91 16.54
CA GLN A 290 -1.56 -27.43 15.65
C GLN A 290 -0.19 -26.89 16.05
N HIS A 291 0.80 -27.78 15.96
CA HIS A 291 2.20 -27.42 16.03
C HIS A 291 2.64 -27.04 14.63
N TYR A 292 3.04 -25.78 14.46
CA TYR A 292 3.57 -25.26 13.21
C TYR A 292 5.08 -25.36 13.22
N ALA A 293 5.69 -25.31 12.04
CA ALA A 293 7.14 -25.38 11.99
C ALA A 293 7.73 -24.68 10.77
N ASN A 294 8.68 -23.79 11.03
CA ASN A 294 9.58 -23.31 9.99
C ASN A 294 10.63 -24.39 9.68
N VAL A 295 11.17 -24.36 8.46
CA VAL A 295 12.30 -25.22 8.06
C VAL A 295 13.48 -24.34 7.72
N GLU A 296 14.61 -24.55 8.37
CA GLU A 296 15.83 -23.77 8.16
C GLU A 296 16.96 -24.67 7.64
N ALA A 297 17.72 -24.20 6.65
CA ALA A 297 18.98 -24.78 6.22
C ALA A 297 20.10 -23.74 6.20
N GLU A 298 21.31 -24.13 6.61
CA GLU A 298 22.46 -23.21 6.73
C GLU A 298 23.61 -23.62 5.80
N LEU A 299 24.21 -22.62 5.13
CA LEU A 299 25.43 -22.74 4.35
C LEU A 299 26.54 -21.94 5.03
N GLY A 300 27.71 -22.55 5.23
CA GLY A 300 28.85 -21.94 5.91
C GLY A 300 28.87 -22.18 7.42
N ALA A 301 29.93 -21.75 8.10
CA ALA A 301 30.07 -21.93 9.54
C ALA A 301 29.11 -20.99 10.28
N GLY A 302 28.14 -21.58 10.99
CA GLY A 302 27.17 -20.85 11.80
C GLY A 302 27.87 -20.03 12.89
N GLY A 303 27.41 -18.79 13.06
CA GLY A 303 27.94 -17.85 14.04
C GLY A 303 26.93 -16.73 14.32
N SER A 304 27.31 -15.79 15.19
CA SER A 304 26.47 -14.63 15.52
C SER A 304 26.37 -13.60 14.39
N GLU A 305 27.04 -13.80 13.25
CA GLU A 305 27.03 -12.89 12.11
C GLU A 305 26.77 -13.64 10.80
N LEU A 306 25.63 -13.34 10.16
CA LEU A 306 25.21 -13.90 8.89
C LEU A 306 25.34 -12.88 7.76
N GLY A 307 25.78 -13.34 6.60
CA GLY A 307 25.80 -12.53 5.39
C GLY A 307 24.39 -12.28 4.87
N TRP A 308 23.63 -13.35 4.65
CA TRP A 308 22.25 -13.28 4.16
C TRP A 308 21.33 -14.25 4.88
N LEU A 309 20.07 -13.84 5.06
CA LEU A 309 18.95 -14.73 5.30
C LEU A 309 18.00 -14.63 4.11
N ILE A 310 17.65 -15.76 3.51
CA ILE A 310 16.70 -15.86 2.42
C ILE A 310 15.48 -16.63 2.91
N GLY A 311 14.28 -16.07 2.75
CA GLY A 311 13.05 -16.66 3.26
C GLY A 311 11.94 -16.72 2.22
N ALA A 312 11.04 -17.69 2.34
CA ALA A 312 9.79 -17.78 1.58
C ALA A 312 8.77 -18.55 2.43
N HIS A 313 7.48 -18.25 2.35
CA HIS A 313 6.47 -19.06 3.07
C HIS A 313 5.97 -20.23 2.22
N PHE A 314 5.67 -21.37 2.83
CA PHE A 314 5.23 -22.57 2.12
C PHE A 314 3.74 -22.89 2.31
N ASP A 315 3.05 -22.21 3.21
CA ASP A 315 1.60 -22.28 3.35
C ASP A 315 0.88 -21.56 2.19
N THR A 316 -0.45 -21.56 2.22
CA THR A 316 -1.29 -20.90 1.20
C THR A 316 -2.47 -20.20 1.83
N ALA A 317 -3.01 -19.20 1.11
CA ALA A 317 -4.34 -18.70 1.38
C ALA A 317 -5.38 -19.85 1.43
N PRO A 318 -6.41 -19.72 2.28
CA PRO A 318 -7.47 -20.72 2.36
C PRO A 318 -8.20 -20.92 1.04
N GLY A 319 -8.38 -22.17 0.64
CA GLY A 319 -9.09 -22.55 -0.59
C GLY A 319 -8.32 -22.31 -1.90
N THR A 320 -7.01 -22.06 -1.86
CA THR A 320 -6.18 -21.88 -3.08
C THR A 320 -5.12 -22.98 -3.20
N PRO A 321 -4.71 -23.37 -4.43
CA PRO A 321 -3.56 -24.26 -4.61
C PRO A 321 -2.22 -23.56 -4.31
N GLY A 322 -2.13 -22.25 -4.54
CA GLY A 322 -0.97 -21.44 -4.19
C GLY A 322 0.28 -21.76 -5.02
N ALA A 323 0.13 -21.75 -6.35
CA ALA A 323 1.23 -22.03 -7.27
C ALA A 323 2.22 -20.87 -7.37
N ASP A 324 1.72 -19.68 -7.63
CA ASP A 324 2.52 -18.47 -7.51
C ASP A 324 2.65 -18.05 -6.04
N ASP A 325 1.58 -18.22 -5.26
CA ASP A 325 1.45 -17.77 -3.87
C ASP A 325 1.33 -18.96 -2.88
N ASN A 326 2.42 -19.59 -2.44
CA ASN A 326 3.79 -19.15 -2.69
C ASN A 326 4.77 -20.27 -3.06
N ALA A 327 4.26 -21.32 -3.74
CA ALA A 327 5.10 -22.42 -4.19
C ALA A 327 6.22 -21.97 -5.15
N SER A 328 6.01 -20.90 -5.92
CA SER A 328 7.00 -20.32 -6.82
C SER A 328 8.23 -19.82 -6.05
N ALA A 329 8.04 -19.07 -4.97
CA ALA A 329 9.13 -18.56 -4.15
C ALA A 329 9.84 -19.65 -3.35
N VAL A 330 9.11 -20.67 -2.89
CA VAL A 330 9.72 -21.86 -2.26
C VAL A 330 10.59 -22.61 -3.27
N ALA A 331 10.15 -22.74 -4.52
CA ALA A 331 10.96 -23.35 -5.58
C ALA A 331 12.25 -22.54 -5.83
N VAL A 332 12.14 -21.21 -5.92
CA VAL A 332 13.31 -20.33 -6.06
C VAL A 332 14.24 -20.44 -4.84
N LEU A 333 13.70 -20.53 -3.63
CA LEU A 333 14.48 -20.70 -2.38
C LEU A 333 15.31 -22.00 -2.42
N LEU A 334 14.66 -23.13 -2.75
CA LEU A 334 15.29 -24.45 -2.81
C LEU A 334 16.39 -24.50 -3.87
N GLU A 335 16.11 -23.98 -5.07
CA GLU A 335 17.08 -23.99 -6.17
C GLU A 335 18.21 -22.98 -5.96
N THR A 336 17.94 -21.83 -5.33
CA THR A 336 18.99 -20.89 -4.92
C THR A 336 19.93 -21.53 -3.89
N ALA A 337 19.38 -22.27 -2.90
CA ALA A 337 20.20 -23.01 -1.94
C ALA A 337 21.07 -24.06 -2.66
N ARG A 338 20.47 -24.84 -3.56
CA ARG A 338 21.19 -25.84 -4.37
C ARG A 338 22.36 -25.22 -5.16
N LEU A 339 22.12 -24.11 -5.85
CA LEU A 339 23.14 -23.39 -6.62
C LEU A 339 24.23 -22.77 -5.74
N LEU A 340 23.89 -22.23 -4.57
CA LEU A 340 24.87 -21.62 -3.66
C LEU A 340 25.79 -22.65 -2.99
N LYS A 341 25.30 -23.89 -2.78
CA LYS A 341 26.12 -24.98 -2.27
C LYS A 341 27.35 -25.24 -3.14
N GLU A 342 27.19 -25.14 -4.46
CA GLU A 342 28.26 -25.33 -5.46
C GLU A 342 29.28 -24.18 -5.46
N ARG A 343 28.92 -23.00 -4.91
CA ARG A 343 29.70 -21.76 -5.00
C ARG A 343 30.53 -21.44 -3.77
N ALA A 344 30.30 -22.15 -2.66
CA ALA A 344 31.06 -22.05 -1.40
C ALA A 344 31.35 -20.59 -0.93
N PRO A 345 30.30 -19.79 -0.60
CA PRO A 345 30.48 -18.40 -0.17
C PRO A 345 31.30 -18.27 1.12
N SER A 346 32.00 -17.13 1.29
CA SER A 346 32.88 -16.87 2.44
C SER A 346 32.13 -16.49 3.72
N LYS A 347 30.85 -16.10 3.60
CA LYS A 347 29.96 -15.73 4.70
C LYS A 347 28.74 -16.63 4.77
N GLY A 348 28.22 -16.84 5.99
CA GLY A 348 27.09 -17.73 6.24
C GLY A 348 25.78 -17.24 5.60
N VAL A 349 25.01 -18.19 5.07
CA VAL A 349 23.67 -17.97 4.52
C VAL A 349 22.68 -18.91 5.18
N ARG A 350 21.52 -18.38 5.61
CA ARG A 350 20.40 -19.20 6.06
C ARG A 350 19.25 -19.13 5.05
N PHE A 351 18.71 -20.28 4.69
CA PHE A 351 17.51 -20.44 3.90
C PHE A 351 16.39 -20.87 4.83
N VAL A 352 15.25 -20.17 4.80
CA VAL A 352 14.15 -20.43 5.73
C VAL A 352 12.84 -20.54 4.97
N ALA A 353 12.19 -21.69 5.06
CA ALA A 353 10.80 -21.84 4.63
C ALA A 353 9.89 -21.56 5.83
N PHE A 354 9.11 -20.48 5.77
CA PHE A 354 8.20 -20.07 6.83
C PHE A 354 6.85 -20.77 6.70
N ASP A 355 6.26 -21.07 7.85
CA ASP A 355 4.90 -21.58 7.95
C ASP A 355 3.96 -20.44 8.38
N THR A 356 2.66 -20.57 8.10
CA THR A 356 1.59 -19.67 8.56
C THR A 356 1.80 -18.18 8.24
N GLU A 357 2.24 -17.82 7.04
CA GLU A 357 2.18 -16.43 6.57
C GLU A 357 0.72 -16.01 6.42
N GLU A 358 -0.11 -16.86 5.84
CA GLU A 358 -1.41 -16.52 5.28
C GLU A 358 -2.51 -16.41 6.35
N PRO A 359 -3.68 -15.79 6.03
CA PRO A 359 -4.81 -15.78 6.92
C PRO A 359 -5.20 -17.21 7.34
N PRO A 360 -5.40 -17.45 8.63
CA PRO A 360 -5.68 -16.44 9.66
C PRO A 360 -4.46 -15.94 10.45
N ALA A 361 -3.24 -16.41 10.18
CA ALA A 361 -2.03 -16.04 10.91
C ALA A 361 -1.42 -14.71 10.45
N PHE A 362 -1.66 -14.32 9.20
CA PHE A 362 -1.20 -13.06 8.61
C PHE A 362 -1.37 -11.84 9.52
N ALA A 363 -0.31 -11.02 9.56
CA ALA A 363 -0.19 -9.81 10.39
C ALA A 363 -0.39 -10.05 11.90
N THR A 364 -0.14 -11.27 12.39
CA THR A 364 -0.19 -11.60 13.82
C THR A 364 1.12 -12.22 14.32
N ARG A 365 1.21 -12.42 15.64
CA ARG A 365 2.37 -13.09 16.26
C ARG A 365 2.44 -14.59 15.95
N ASP A 366 1.47 -15.13 15.22
CA ASP A 366 1.43 -16.55 14.87
C ASP A 366 2.16 -16.85 13.56
N MET A 367 2.58 -15.83 12.80
CA MET A 367 3.40 -16.02 11.60
C MET A 367 4.74 -16.67 11.92
N GLY A 368 5.16 -17.61 11.08
CA GLY A 368 6.45 -18.29 11.20
C GLY A 368 7.61 -17.31 11.15
N SER A 369 7.55 -16.31 10.27
CA SER A 369 8.58 -15.26 10.17
C SER A 369 8.66 -14.38 11.42
N TYR A 370 7.54 -14.08 12.08
CA TYR A 370 7.54 -13.38 13.37
C TYR A 370 8.29 -14.18 14.44
N ARG A 371 7.99 -15.48 14.55
CA ARG A 371 8.64 -16.38 15.51
C ARG A 371 10.14 -16.50 15.22
N TYR A 372 10.49 -16.58 13.95
CA TYR A 372 11.88 -16.68 13.52
C TYR A 372 12.67 -15.38 13.79
N ALA A 373 12.13 -14.22 13.45
CA ALA A 373 12.76 -12.92 13.72
C ALA A 373 12.98 -12.70 15.22
N LYS A 374 12.00 -13.07 16.05
CA LYS A 374 12.14 -13.06 17.52
C LYS A 374 13.23 -13.99 18.03
N ARG A 375 13.34 -15.19 17.45
CA ARG A 375 14.39 -16.14 17.77
C ARG A 375 15.77 -15.55 17.44
N LEU A 376 15.96 -14.96 16.26
CA LEU A 376 17.23 -14.34 15.89
C LEU A 376 17.64 -13.24 16.89
N GLN A 377 16.70 -12.41 17.30
CA GLN A 377 16.94 -11.36 18.30
C GLN A 377 17.36 -11.97 19.64
N ALA A 378 16.64 -13.00 20.11
CA ALA A 378 16.94 -13.67 21.37
C ALA A 378 18.31 -14.37 21.37
N GLU A 379 18.72 -14.92 20.22
CA GLU A 379 20.04 -15.55 20.01
C GLU A 379 21.15 -14.51 19.75
N GLY A 380 20.82 -13.22 19.63
CA GLY A 380 21.80 -12.17 19.32
C GLY A 380 22.43 -12.30 17.93
N VAL A 381 21.75 -12.98 16.99
CA VAL A 381 22.24 -13.17 15.63
C VAL A 381 22.11 -11.87 14.86
N LYS A 382 23.22 -11.35 14.35
CA LYS A 382 23.27 -10.21 13.43
C LYS A 382 23.19 -10.73 12.00
N VAL A 383 22.38 -10.06 11.18
CA VAL A 383 22.22 -10.38 9.76
C VAL A 383 22.51 -9.13 8.95
N ARG A 384 23.41 -9.20 7.98
CA ARG A 384 23.71 -8.05 7.09
C ARG A 384 22.48 -7.68 6.24
N GLY A 385 21.74 -8.67 5.76
CA GLY A 385 20.50 -8.45 5.03
C GLY A 385 19.59 -9.67 5.01
N VAL A 386 18.29 -9.42 5.00
CA VAL A 386 17.24 -10.41 4.82
C VAL A 386 16.59 -10.19 3.44
N ILE A 387 16.32 -11.26 2.72
CA ILE A 387 15.54 -11.24 1.47
C ILE A 387 14.37 -12.20 1.65
N ILE A 388 13.16 -11.66 1.58
CA ILE A 388 11.91 -12.43 1.53
C ILE A 388 11.52 -12.56 0.07
N LEU A 389 11.35 -13.79 -0.39
CA LEU A 389 10.90 -14.15 -1.72
C LEU A 389 9.38 -14.29 -1.68
N GLU A 390 8.70 -13.58 -2.56
CA GLU A 390 7.23 -13.52 -2.56
C GLU A 390 6.69 -13.49 -3.97
N MET A 391 6.06 -14.57 -4.43
CA MET A 391 5.50 -14.71 -5.78
C MET A 391 6.50 -14.35 -6.89
N LEU A 392 7.05 -15.35 -7.57
CA LEU A 392 8.12 -15.14 -8.55
C LEU A 392 7.84 -15.82 -9.89
N GLY A 393 6.60 -16.23 -10.13
CA GLY A 393 6.22 -17.06 -11.27
C GLY A 393 5.36 -16.38 -12.33
N TYR A 394 4.67 -15.26 -12.04
CA TYR A 394 3.72 -14.67 -12.98
C TYR A 394 4.26 -13.43 -13.70
N PHE A 395 4.43 -13.53 -15.03
CA PHE A 395 4.90 -12.44 -15.88
C PHE A 395 3.97 -12.17 -17.06
N ASN A 396 3.96 -10.93 -17.53
CA ASN A 396 3.10 -10.52 -18.64
C ASN A 396 3.73 -9.37 -19.46
N ASP A 397 3.98 -9.64 -20.74
CA ASP A 397 4.63 -8.69 -21.66
C ASP A 397 3.67 -7.67 -22.28
N LYS A 398 2.35 -7.87 -22.11
CA LYS A 398 1.38 -6.95 -22.69
C LYS A 398 1.53 -5.56 -22.05
N PRO A 399 1.45 -4.47 -22.83
CA PRO A 399 1.35 -3.13 -22.25
C PRO A 399 0.21 -3.02 -21.25
N ARG A 400 0.42 -2.27 -20.16
CA ARG A 400 -0.54 -2.05 -19.06
C ARG A 400 -0.89 -3.29 -18.23
N SER A 401 -0.11 -4.37 -18.35
CA SER A 401 -0.24 -5.56 -17.51
C SER A 401 0.28 -5.37 -16.09
N GLN A 402 1.11 -4.33 -15.87
CA GLN A 402 1.49 -3.89 -14.54
C GLN A 402 0.61 -2.74 -14.09
N LEU A 403 -0.12 -2.93 -13.00
CA LEU A 403 -0.88 -1.87 -12.36
C LEU A 403 0.00 -1.13 -11.36
N HIS A 404 -0.20 0.18 -11.28
CA HIS A 404 0.45 1.04 -10.32
C HIS A 404 -0.53 2.05 -9.73
N PRO A 405 -0.22 2.60 -8.55
CA PRO A 405 -0.70 3.92 -8.16
C PRO A 405 -0.45 4.96 -9.29
N PRO A 406 -1.39 5.87 -9.61
CA PRO A 406 -1.28 6.76 -10.79
C PRO A 406 0.00 7.61 -10.90
N ILE A 407 0.64 7.94 -9.78
CA ILE A 407 1.92 8.69 -9.78
C ILE A 407 3.10 7.77 -10.07
N LEU A 408 3.04 6.52 -9.60
CA LEU A 408 4.09 5.53 -9.84
C LEU A 408 4.09 5.08 -11.31
N GLU A 409 2.96 5.16 -12.03
CA GLU A 409 2.90 4.94 -13.49
C GLU A 409 3.87 5.82 -14.30
N LEU A 410 4.27 6.99 -13.76
CA LEU A 410 5.24 7.89 -14.42
C LEU A 410 6.69 7.44 -14.28
N PHE A 411 6.99 6.59 -13.30
CA PHE A 411 8.36 6.22 -12.92
C PHE A 411 8.66 4.74 -13.12
N TYR A 412 7.63 3.88 -13.13
CA TYR A 412 7.79 2.44 -13.20
C TYR A 412 7.26 1.86 -14.52
N PRO A 413 7.82 0.73 -14.98
CA PRO A 413 7.35 0.06 -16.19
C PRO A 413 5.87 -0.29 -16.11
N ASN A 414 5.15 -0.17 -17.23
CA ASN A 414 3.73 -0.54 -17.35
C ASN A 414 3.53 -1.99 -17.84
N ARG A 415 4.61 -2.77 -17.96
CA ARG A 415 4.60 -4.19 -18.31
C ARG A 415 5.03 -5.00 -17.09
N GLY A 416 4.46 -6.19 -16.92
CA GLY A 416 4.79 -7.11 -15.83
C GLY A 416 5.91 -8.07 -16.21
N ASP A 417 7.02 -7.57 -16.79
CA ASP A 417 8.16 -8.34 -17.30
C ASP A 417 9.44 -8.17 -16.45
N PHE A 418 9.28 -7.76 -15.19
CA PHE A 418 10.35 -7.47 -14.24
C PHE A 418 10.06 -8.03 -12.85
N VAL A 419 11.08 -8.19 -12.00
CA VAL A 419 10.91 -8.40 -10.55
C VAL A 419 11.06 -7.10 -9.78
N GLY A 420 10.20 -6.87 -8.80
CA GLY A 420 10.22 -5.75 -7.87
C GLY A 420 11.00 -6.08 -6.59
N VAL A 421 11.73 -5.10 -6.08
CA VAL A 421 12.36 -5.13 -4.76
C VAL A 421 11.75 -4.04 -3.89
N ALA A 422 11.10 -4.44 -2.81
CA ALA A 422 10.54 -3.53 -1.83
C ALA A 422 11.43 -3.43 -0.59
N SER A 423 11.58 -2.21 -0.07
CA SER A 423 12.28 -1.94 1.19
C SER A 423 11.56 -0.87 2.02
N ASN A 424 11.85 -0.82 3.32
CA ASN A 424 11.55 0.36 4.13
C ASN A 424 12.69 1.38 4.04
N LEU A 425 12.49 2.58 4.59
CA LEU A 425 13.48 3.65 4.51
C LEU A 425 14.84 3.27 5.13
N SER A 426 14.86 2.54 6.25
CA SER A 426 16.10 2.11 6.90
C SER A 426 16.87 1.05 6.11
N SER A 427 16.18 0.26 5.28
CA SER A 427 16.79 -0.76 4.40
C SER A 427 17.10 -0.22 3.00
N SER A 428 16.89 1.08 2.73
CA SER A 428 17.13 1.67 1.40
C SER A 428 18.59 1.55 0.93
N GLY A 429 19.55 1.63 1.85
CA GLY A 429 20.97 1.39 1.55
C GLY A 429 21.26 -0.06 1.13
N LEU A 430 20.62 -1.02 1.81
CA LEU A 430 20.68 -2.45 1.46
C LEU A 430 20.08 -2.67 0.07
N MET A 431 18.89 -2.12 -0.19
CA MET A 431 18.21 -2.21 -1.49
C MET A 431 19.08 -1.63 -2.61
N ALA A 432 19.65 -0.44 -2.42
CA ALA A 432 20.51 0.19 -3.41
C ALA A 432 21.76 -0.66 -3.70
N GLY A 433 22.34 -1.29 -2.68
CA GLY A 433 23.41 -2.27 -2.84
C GLY A 433 22.99 -3.47 -3.66
N PHE A 434 21.89 -4.11 -3.27
CA PHE A 434 21.33 -5.28 -3.95
C PHE A 434 21.02 -5.00 -5.42
N LEU A 435 20.37 -3.88 -5.74
CA LEU A 435 20.07 -3.49 -7.12
C LEU A 435 21.32 -3.25 -7.97
N ARG A 436 22.40 -2.73 -7.37
CA ARG A 436 23.69 -2.57 -8.07
C ARG A 436 24.32 -3.92 -8.37
N SER A 437 24.35 -4.83 -7.39
CA SER A 437 24.87 -6.19 -7.61
C SER A 437 24.01 -6.92 -8.64
N TRP A 438 22.68 -6.84 -8.57
CA TRP A 438 21.78 -7.46 -9.55
C TRP A 438 22.04 -6.99 -10.97
N ARG A 439 22.14 -5.67 -11.19
CA ARG A 439 22.40 -5.11 -12.53
C ARG A 439 23.82 -5.39 -13.05
N LYS A 440 24.74 -5.77 -12.16
CA LYS A 440 26.09 -6.19 -12.53
C LYS A 440 26.13 -7.66 -12.94
N GLU A 441 25.46 -8.53 -12.19
CA GLU A 441 25.50 -9.97 -12.39
C GLU A 441 24.42 -10.50 -13.35
N SER A 442 23.33 -9.75 -13.56
CA SER A 442 22.20 -10.17 -14.39
C SER A 442 21.65 -9.04 -15.28
N ARG A 443 21.09 -9.44 -16.41
CA ARG A 443 20.33 -8.56 -17.33
C ARG A 443 18.82 -8.62 -17.07
N PHE A 444 18.36 -9.50 -16.19
CA PHE A 444 16.94 -9.63 -15.90
C PHE A 444 16.37 -8.33 -15.30
N PRO A 445 15.27 -7.77 -15.83
CA PRO A 445 14.75 -6.49 -15.37
C PRO A 445 14.37 -6.49 -13.89
N ILE A 446 14.83 -5.47 -13.17
CA ILE A 446 14.57 -5.30 -11.73
C ILE A 446 14.27 -3.84 -11.37
N GLU A 447 13.22 -3.66 -10.58
CA GLU A 447 12.78 -2.34 -10.13
C GLU A 447 12.73 -2.25 -8.61
N GLY A 448 13.19 -1.14 -8.06
CA GLY A 448 13.27 -0.93 -6.61
C GLY A 448 12.26 0.11 -6.14
N VAL A 449 11.53 -0.18 -5.06
CA VAL A 449 10.63 0.75 -4.40
C VAL A 449 10.94 0.84 -2.91
N VAL A 450 11.08 2.06 -2.41
CA VAL A 450 11.12 2.33 -0.96
C VAL A 450 9.73 2.71 -0.51
N PHE A 451 9.18 1.97 0.44
CA PHE A 451 7.92 2.29 1.09
C PHE A 451 8.18 3.27 2.26
N PRO A 452 7.63 4.49 2.22
CA PRO A 452 7.64 5.39 3.36
C PRO A 452 6.96 4.74 4.58
N SER A 453 7.38 5.09 5.79
CA SER A 453 6.89 4.49 7.05
C SER A 453 5.37 4.63 7.28
N ILE A 454 4.69 5.56 6.61
CA ILE A 454 3.21 5.61 6.66
C ILE A 454 2.58 4.38 5.97
N PHE A 455 3.25 3.82 4.95
CA PHE A 455 2.86 2.60 4.25
C PHE A 455 3.39 1.32 4.93
N SER A 456 4.32 1.41 5.89
CA SER A 456 4.77 0.25 6.67
C SER A 456 3.74 -0.24 7.68
N THR A 457 2.57 0.40 7.74
CA THR A 457 1.38 -0.09 8.46
C THR A 457 0.49 -0.96 7.57
N LEU A 458 0.71 -0.98 6.25
CA LEU A 458 0.10 -1.97 5.39
C LEU A 458 0.90 -3.27 5.57
N PRO A 459 0.26 -4.37 6.00
CA PRO A 459 0.92 -5.65 6.00
C PRO A 459 1.17 -6.06 4.55
N ILE A 460 2.44 -6.28 4.19
CA ILE A 460 2.86 -6.57 2.80
C ILE A 460 3.22 -8.05 2.65
N SER A 461 4.16 -8.57 3.45
CA SER A 461 4.58 -9.98 3.53
C SER A 461 5.54 -10.15 4.73
N ASP A 462 6.21 -11.30 4.86
CA ASP A 462 7.07 -11.72 5.98
C ASP A 462 8.19 -10.72 6.36
N GLN A 463 8.67 -9.88 5.43
CA GLN A 463 9.75 -8.91 5.66
C GLN A 463 9.40 -7.90 6.74
N LEU A 464 8.11 -7.65 6.95
CA LEU A 464 7.61 -6.73 7.97
C LEU A 464 8.08 -7.15 9.37
N ASN A 465 8.06 -8.46 9.65
CA ASN A 465 8.48 -9.00 10.94
C ASN A 465 9.97 -8.76 11.20
N PHE A 466 10.80 -8.81 10.16
CA PHE A 466 12.23 -8.48 10.26
C PHE A 466 12.46 -6.99 10.49
N TRP A 467 11.71 -6.12 9.81
CA TRP A 467 11.77 -4.68 10.04
C TRP A 467 11.40 -4.30 11.48
N TRP A 468 10.37 -4.94 12.06
CA TRP A 468 9.97 -4.70 13.45
C TRP A 468 11.02 -5.13 14.47
N GLU A 469 11.77 -6.19 14.18
CA GLU A 469 12.88 -6.64 15.02
C GLU A 469 14.21 -5.93 14.71
N GLY A 470 14.20 -4.94 13.80
CA GLY A 470 15.35 -4.09 13.49
C GLY A 470 16.35 -4.66 12.48
N TYR A 471 15.99 -5.74 11.77
CA TYR A 471 16.81 -6.32 10.71
C TYR A 471 16.61 -5.58 9.37
N PRO A 472 17.71 -5.25 8.66
CA PRO A 472 17.62 -4.78 7.28
C PRO A 472 17.02 -5.87 6.38
N ALA A 473 15.88 -5.60 5.75
CA ALA A 473 15.17 -6.60 4.95
C ALA A 473 14.60 -6.05 3.65
N LEU A 474 14.57 -6.90 2.63
CA LEU A 474 14.01 -6.68 1.31
C LEU A 474 12.93 -7.72 1.03
N MET A 475 11.92 -7.36 0.23
CA MET A 475 11.02 -8.32 -0.41
C MET A 475 11.28 -8.31 -1.91
N LEU A 476 11.58 -9.47 -2.49
CA LEU A 476 11.76 -9.70 -3.91
C LEU A 476 10.51 -10.41 -4.44
N SER A 477 9.81 -9.79 -5.38
CA SER A 477 8.49 -10.23 -5.82
C SER A 477 8.22 -9.88 -7.27
N ASP A 478 7.37 -10.64 -7.95
CA ASP A 478 6.78 -10.28 -9.24
C ASP A 478 5.68 -9.21 -9.11
N SER A 479 5.51 -8.58 -7.94
CA SER A 479 4.47 -7.58 -7.63
C SER A 479 3.05 -8.13 -7.48
N ALA A 480 2.86 -9.45 -7.34
CA ALA A 480 1.66 -10.05 -6.79
C ALA A 480 0.37 -9.53 -7.45
N PHE A 481 -0.60 -9.09 -6.63
CA PHE A 481 -1.92 -8.61 -7.06
C PHE A 481 -1.90 -7.34 -7.95
N PHE A 482 -0.74 -6.70 -8.14
CA PHE A 482 -0.59 -5.61 -9.09
C PHE A 482 -0.54 -6.10 -10.54
N ARG A 483 -0.24 -7.39 -10.79
CA ARG A 483 -0.23 -7.97 -12.14
C ARG A 483 -0.90 -9.33 -12.26
N ASN A 484 -0.93 -10.13 -11.20
CA ASN A 484 -1.42 -11.50 -11.23
C ASN A 484 -2.94 -11.55 -10.92
N PRO A 485 -3.81 -11.92 -11.88
CA PRO A 485 -5.25 -12.07 -11.65
C PRO A 485 -5.60 -13.30 -10.80
N HIS A 486 -4.66 -14.23 -10.61
CA HIS A 486 -4.84 -15.48 -9.88
C HIS A 486 -4.57 -15.35 -8.38
N TYR A 487 -4.04 -14.22 -7.90
CA TYR A 487 -3.76 -13.98 -6.49
C TYR A 487 -4.97 -14.27 -5.59
N HIS A 488 -4.78 -15.14 -4.59
CA HIS A 488 -5.82 -15.66 -3.70
C HIS A 488 -7.04 -16.26 -4.45
N GLN A 489 -6.83 -16.89 -5.60
CA GLN A 489 -7.87 -17.58 -6.37
C GLN A 489 -7.56 -19.08 -6.54
N THR A 490 -8.60 -19.88 -6.77
CA THR A 490 -8.47 -21.30 -7.13
C THR A 490 -7.73 -21.52 -8.45
N SER A 491 -7.63 -20.48 -9.29
CA SER A 491 -6.90 -20.50 -10.55
C SER A 491 -5.39 -20.34 -10.40
N ASP A 492 -4.87 -20.05 -9.20
CA ASP A 492 -3.43 -19.98 -8.95
C ASP A 492 -2.82 -21.39 -9.02
N THR A 493 -2.45 -21.81 -10.23
CA THR A 493 -2.15 -23.20 -10.58
C THR A 493 -0.79 -23.29 -11.28
N PRO A 494 -0.12 -24.46 -11.27
CA PRO A 494 1.21 -24.58 -11.87
C PRO A 494 1.29 -24.16 -13.34
N ASP A 495 0.18 -24.19 -14.07
CA ASP A 495 0.11 -23.87 -15.49
C ASP A 495 0.03 -22.35 -15.77
N THR A 496 -0.10 -21.51 -14.74
CA THR A 496 -0.14 -20.05 -14.89
C THR A 496 1.23 -19.39 -14.81
N LEU A 497 2.31 -20.14 -14.55
CA LEU A 497 3.65 -19.59 -14.30
C LEU A 497 4.58 -19.67 -15.53
N ASP A 498 5.54 -18.74 -15.58
CA ASP A 498 6.63 -18.69 -16.55
C ASP A 498 7.93 -19.21 -15.91
N TYR A 499 8.19 -20.51 -16.08
CA TYR A 499 9.32 -21.18 -15.45
C TYR A 499 10.69 -20.77 -16.00
N GLU A 500 10.77 -20.25 -17.23
CA GLU A 500 12.04 -19.75 -17.79
C GLU A 500 12.44 -18.42 -17.16
N ARG A 501 11.46 -17.55 -16.91
CA ARG A 501 11.71 -16.32 -16.15
C ARG A 501 12.01 -16.61 -14.69
N MET A 502 11.33 -17.58 -14.07
CA MET A 502 11.70 -18.06 -12.73
C MET A 502 13.14 -18.57 -12.68
N ALA A 503 13.58 -19.32 -13.69
CA ALA A 503 14.96 -19.80 -13.80
C ALA A 503 15.96 -18.63 -13.89
N SER A 504 15.67 -17.64 -14.73
CA SER A 504 16.49 -16.43 -14.88
C SER A 504 16.60 -15.63 -13.58
N VAL A 505 15.49 -15.51 -12.83
CA VAL A 505 15.46 -14.84 -11.52
C VAL A 505 16.28 -15.62 -10.48
N THR A 506 16.18 -16.95 -10.49
CA THR A 506 16.91 -17.85 -9.57
C THR A 506 18.41 -17.77 -9.79
N GLU A 507 18.86 -17.82 -11.05
CA GLU A 507 20.27 -17.66 -11.42
C GLU A 507 20.79 -16.28 -11.00
N ALA A 508 20.06 -15.22 -11.31
CA ALA A 508 20.42 -13.86 -10.93
C ALA A 508 20.57 -13.71 -9.41
N LEU A 509 19.63 -14.25 -8.63
CA LEU A 509 19.69 -14.22 -7.18
C LEU A 509 20.92 -15.00 -6.66
N ALA A 510 21.17 -16.20 -7.17
CA ALA A 510 22.33 -17.01 -6.79
C ALA A 510 23.67 -16.32 -7.12
N GLU A 511 23.77 -15.62 -8.26
CA GLU A 511 24.96 -14.83 -8.62
C GLU A 511 25.17 -13.65 -7.68
N VAL A 512 24.13 -12.86 -7.42
CA VAL A 512 24.20 -11.71 -6.50
C VAL A 512 24.61 -12.13 -5.10
N LEU A 513 23.99 -13.20 -4.58
CA LEU A 513 24.33 -13.72 -3.27
C LEU A 513 25.78 -14.21 -3.25
N ALA A 514 26.22 -14.97 -4.25
CA ALA A 514 27.59 -15.43 -4.32
C ALA A 514 28.60 -14.29 -4.44
N SER A 515 28.31 -13.23 -5.20
CA SER A 515 29.22 -12.09 -5.36
C SER A 515 29.35 -11.25 -4.10
N ASP A 516 28.25 -11.03 -3.38
CA ASP A 516 28.22 -10.21 -2.15
C ASP A 516 28.84 -10.93 -0.94
N LEU A 517 29.01 -12.26 -1.07
CA LEU A 517 29.62 -13.16 -0.10
C LEU A 517 31.03 -13.60 -0.51
N ARG A 518 31.69 -12.94 -1.48
CA ARG A 518 33.12 -13.16 -1.77
C ARG A 518 33.99 -12.36 -0.82
#